data_AF-A0A9E3VY66-F1
#
_entry.id   AF-A0A9E3VY66-F1
#
_cell.length_a   1.000
_cell.length_b   1.000
_cell.length_c   1.000
_cell.angle_alpha   90.00
_cell.angle_beta   90.00
_cell.angle_gamma   90.00
#
_symmetry.space_group_name_H-M   'P 1'
#
loop_
_entity.id
_entity.type
_entity.pdbx_description
1 polymer ?
#
loop_
_entity_poly.entity_id
_entity_poly.type
_entity_poly.pdbx_seq_one_letter_code
_entity_poly.pdbx_strand_id
1 'polypeptide(L)'
;MQIVRCVSCEGYGWFEEDGQTGDCDWCGGVGYVYRDERSVDHKIPAADYGAVADTLEKLEIQRLRDMGYTGQAKKPWDQAIRRKS
;
A
#
# COMPACT_ATOMS: atom_id res chain seq x y z
N MET A 1 -11.80 11.87 8.45
CA MET A 1 -11.12 10.56 8.54
C MET A 1 -9.70 10.71 8.04
N GLN A 2 -8.74 10.07 8.71
CA GLN A 2 -7.33 10.06 8.32
C GLN A 2 -6.97 8.69 7.73
N ILE A 3 -6.04 8.63 6.77
CA ILE A 3 -5.50 7.36 6.28
C ILE A 3 -4.28 6.99 7.13
N VAL A 4 -4.32 5.82 7.77
CA VAL A 4 -3.25 5.31 8.62
C VAL A 4 -2.87 3.90 8.21
N ARG A 5 -1.63 3.51 8.52
CA ARG A 5 -1.16 2.14 8.29
C ARG A 5 -2.03 1.15 9.08
N CYS A 6 -2.40 0.05 8.44
CA CYS A 6 -3.19 -0.99 9.08
C CYS A 6 -2.43 -1.57 10.28
N VAL A 7 -3.00 -1.51 11.48
CA VAL A 7 -2.38 -2.06 12.69
C VAL A 7 -2.37 -3.58 12.71
N SER A 8 -3.23 -4.22 11.91
CA SER A 8 -3.34 -5.68 11.86
C SER A 8 -2.14 -6.28 11.12
N CYS A 9 -1.86 -5.85 9.89
CA CYS A 9 -0.78 -6.40 9.07
C CYS A 9 0.45 -5.48 8.94
N GLU A 10 0.45 -4.33 9.64
CA GLU A 10 1.47 -3.29 9.54
C GLU A 10 1.76 -2.81 8.11
N GLY A 11 0.81 -2.99 7.19
CA GLY A 11 0.97 -2.64 5.78
C GLY A 11 1.76 -3.67 4.94
N TYR A 12 2.11 -4.84 5.50
CA TYR A 12 2.86 -5.88 4.80
C TYR A 12 2.00 -7.03 4.27
N GLY A 13 0.75 -7.14 4.72
CA GLY A 13 -0.08 -8.31 4.45
C GLY A 13 0.37 -9.52 5.27
N TRP A 14 -0.06 -10.71 4.86
CA TRP A 14 0.29 -11.97 5.53
C TRP A 14 0.98 -12.93 4.58
N PHE A 15 1.88 -13.73 5.12
CA PHE A 15 2.38 -14.93 4.46
C PHE A 15 1.70 -16.13 5.08
N GLU A 16 1.09 -16.95 4.23
CA GLU A 16 0.55 -18.24 4.61
C GLU A 16 1.69 -19.27 4.75
N GLU A 17 1.44 -20.38 5.46
CA GLU A 17 2.45 -21.41 5.75
C GLU A 17 3.05 -22.07 4.48
N ASP A 18 2.31 -22.02 3.37
CA ASP A 18 2.75 -22.51 2.06
C ASP A 18 3.55 -21.48 1.24
N GLY A 19 3.81 -20.30 1.82
CA GLY A 19 4.52 -19.19 1.19
C GLY A 19 3.65 -18.31 0.29
N GLN A 20 2.34 -18.53 0.23
CA GLN A 20 1.44 -17.64 -0.50
C GLN A 20 1.20 -16.33 0.23
N THR A 21 0.93 -15.27 -0.53
CA THR A 21 0.54 -13.97 0.03
C THR A 21 -0.97 -13.97 0.25
N GLY A 22 -1.38 -13.81 1.51
CA GLY A 22 -2.77 -13.65 1.90
C GLY A 22 -3.14 -12.17 2.07
N ASP A 23 -4.34 -11.80 1.62
CA ASP A 23 -4.89 -10.49 1.91
C ASP A 23 -5.20 -10.37 3.41
N CYS A 24 -4.77 -9.27 4.03
CA CYS A 24 -5.22 -8.97 5.38
C CYS A 24 -6.71 -8.63 5.36
N ASP A 25 -7.55 -9.48 5.98
CA ASP A 25 -9.01 -9.30 6.01
C ASP A 25 -9.43 -7.92 6.55
N TRP A 26 -8.67 -7.40 7.53
CA TRP A 26 -8.96 -6.12 8.18
C TRP A 26 -8.88 -4.93 7.21
N CYS A 27 -7.81 -4.84 6.42
CA CYS A 27 -7.65 -3.76 5.42
C CYS A 27 -8.05 -4.19 4.01
N GLY A 28 -8.38 -5.46 3.79
CA GLY A 28 -8.60 -6.05 2.47
C GLY A 28 -7.37 -6.00 1.56
N GLY A 29 -6.18 -6.24 2.11
CA GLY A 29 -4.93 -6.23 1.34
C GLY A 29 -4.34 -4.86 1.01
N VAL A 30 -5.05 -3.75 1.28
CA VAL A 30 -4.59 -2.39 0.93
C VAL A 30 -3.39 -1.92 1.77
N GLY A 31 -3.23 -2.49 2.96
CA GLY A 31 -2.18 -2.08 3.91
C GLY A 31 -2.47 -0.81 4.71
N TYR A 32 -3.57 -0.12 4.40
CA TYR A 32 -4.03 1.11 5.07
C TYR A 32 -5.51 1.05 5.42
N VAL A 33 -5.92 1.82 6.42
CA VAL A 33 -7.30 1.93 6.93
C VAL A 33 -7.66 3.40 7.16
N TYR A 34 -8.95 3.70 7.21
CA TYR A 34 -9.42 4.98 7.69
C TYR A 34 -9.52 4.99 9.22
N ARG A 35 -8.94 6.00 9.86
CA ARG A 35 -9.16 6.30 11.27
C ARG A 35 -10.15 7.44 11.42
N ASP A 36 -11.20 7.21 12.18
CA ASP A 36 -12.18 8.24 12.51
C ASP A 36 -11.74 9.10 13.71
N GLU A 37 -12.56 10.09 14.07
CA GLU A 37 -12.28 11.03 15.16
C GLU A 37 -12.27 10.37 16.56
N ARG A 38 -12.80 9.15 16.66
CA ARG A 38 -12.82 8.35 17.89
C ARG A 38 -11.66 7.35 17.92
N SER A 39 -10.70 7.48 17.00
CA SER A 39 -9.57 6.57 16.82
C SER A 39 -9.98 5.13 16.48
N VAL A 40 -11.17 4.95 15.88
CA VAL A 40 -11.61 3.65 15.39
C VAL A 40 -11.16 3.47 13.95
N ASP A 41 -10.58 2.31 13.66
CA ASP A 41 -10.08 1.94 12.35
C ASP A 41 -11.17 1.23 11.53
N HIS A 42 -11.35 1.69 10.29
CA HIS A 42 -12.32 1.19 9.33
C HIS A 42 -11.63 0.83 8.03
N LYS A 43 -12.05 -0.28 7.41
CA LYS A 43 -11.61 -0.63 6.05
C LYS A 43 -11.94 0.50 5.08
N ILE A 44 -10.99 0.86 4.22
CA ILE A 44 -11.25 1.82 3.13
C ILE A 44 -12.24 1.17 2.15
N PRO A 45 -13.43 1.74 1.91
CA PRO A 45 -14.38 1.19 0.96
C PRO A 45 -13.82 1.22 -0.46
N ALA A 46 -14.12 0.19 -1.26
CA ALA A 46 -13.63 0.12 -2.65
C ALA A 46 -14.09 1.31 -3.52
N ALA A 47 -15.25 1.90 -3.21
CA ALA A 47 -15.75 3.10 -3.88
C ALA A 47 -14.82 4.31 -3.69
N ASP A 48 -14.06 4.35 -2.60
CA ASP A 48 -13.19 5.46 -2.25
C ASP A 48 -11.79 5.31 -2.87
N TYR A 49 -11.43 4.13 -3.40
CA TYR A 49 -10.08 3.87 -3.91
C TYR A 49 -9.65 4.88 -4.96
N GLY A 50 -10.55 5.30 -5.86
CA GLY A 50 -10.26 6.35 -6.83
C GLY A 50 -9.96 7.71 -6.19
N ALA A 51 -10.66 8.05 -5.11
CA ALA A 51 -10.48 9.32 -4.40
C ALA A 51 -9.19 9.36 -3.56
N VAL A 52 -8.73 8.21 -3.06
CA VAL A 52 -7.55 8.12 -2.18
C VAL A 52 -6.30 7.55 -2.85
N ALA A 53 -6.37 7.15 -4.11
CA ALA A 53 -5.27 6.52 -4.85
C ALA A 53 -3.95 7.29 -4.72
N ASP A 54 -3.96 8.59 -5.01
CA ASP A 54 -2.77 9.46 -4.91
C ASP A 54 -2.17 9.52 -3.50
N THR A 55 -3.03 9.42 -2.48
CA THR A 55 -2.57 9.42 -1.08
C THR A 55 -1.94 8.07 -0.73
N LEU A 56 -2.58 6.97 -1.12
CA LEU A 56 -2.06 5.63 -0.90
C LEU A 56 -0.72 5.42 -1.61
N GLU A 57 -0.57 5.88 -2.85
CA GLU A 57 0.69 5.79 -3.59
C GLU A 57 1.82 6.55 -2.87
N LYS A 58 1.56 7.78 -2.39
CA LYS A 58 2.56 8.56 -1.65
C LYS A 58 2.98 7.88 -0.36
N LEU A 59 2.02 7.33 0.39
CA LEU A 59 2.29 6.59 1.62
C LEU A 59 3.12 5.34 1.34
N GLU A 60 2.85 4.65 0.25
CA GLU A 60 3.61 3.47 -0.15
C GLU A 60 5.04 3.81 -0.58
N ILE A 61 5.23 4.88 -1.37
CA ILE A 61 6.57 5.38 -1.70
C ILE A 61 7.36 5.73 -0.43
N GLN A 62 6.71 6.39 0.53
CA GLN A 62 7.35 6.73 1.80
C GLN A 62 7.72 5.46 2.58
N ARG A 63 6.82 4.48 2.66
CA ARG A 63 7.07 3.20 3.32
C ARG A 63 8.27 2.47 2.70
N LEU A 64 8.35 2.41 1.37
CA LEU A 64 9.49 1.82 0.68
C LEU A 64 10.80 2.54 1.05
N ARG A 65 10.80 3.87 1.11
CA ARG A 65 11.97 4.66 1.54
C ARG A 65 12.37 4.35 2.98
N ASP A 66 11.40 4.22 3.89
CA ASP A 66 11.64 3.86 5.28
C ASP A 66 12.28 2.46 5.40
N MET A 67 11.96 1.56 4.47
CA MET A 67 12.59 0.23 4.33
C MET A 67 13.97 0.26 3.65
N GLY A 68 14.48 1.45 3.30
CA GLY A 68 15.78 1.63 2.65
C GLY A 68 15.74 1.53 1.13
N TYR A 69 14.55 1.49 0.50
CA TYR A 69 14.45 1.57 -0.95
C TYR A 69 14.81 2.97 -1.44
N THR A 70 15.86 3.07 -2.26
CA THR A 70 16.34 4.33 -2.84
C THR A 70 16.01 4.48 -4.33
N GLY A 71 15.33 3.49 -4.92
CA GLY A 71 14.95 3.52 -6.32
C GLY A 71 13.91 4.61 -6.61
N GLN A 72 13.94 5.12 -7.84
CA GLN A 72 12.93 6.03 -8.36
C GLN A 72 12.15 5.34 -9.48
N ALA A 73 10.88 5.72 -9.62
CA ALA A 73 10.08 5.32 -10.77
C ALA A 73 10.80 5.75 -12.06
N LYS A 74 11.14 4.79 -12.92
CA LYS A 74 11.76 5.06 -14.21
C LYS A 74 10.69 5.40 -15.23
N LYS A 75 10.85 6.52 -15.95
CA LYS A 75 10.01 6.82 -17.11
C LYS A 75 10.09 5.68 -18.14
N PRO A 76 9.07 5.45 -18.98
CA PRO A 76 9.07 4.32 -19.91
C PRO A 76 10.35 4.21 -20.76
N TRP A 77 10.88 5.32 -21.27
CA TRP A 77 12.13 5.32 -22.04
C TRP A 77 13.39 5.05 -21.20
N ASP A 78 13.33 5.23 -19.87
CA ASP A 78 14.42 4.93 -18.95
C ASP A 78 14.48 3.44 -18.55
N GLN A 79 13.44 2.66 -18.88
CA GLN A 79 13.35 1.25 -18.55
C GLN A 79 14.18 0.40 -19.52
N ALA A 80 15.30 -0.15 -19.06
CA ALA A 80 16.24 -0.95 -19.88
C ALA A 80 15.58 -2.13 -20.60
N ILE A 81 14.54 -2.74 -20.01
CA ILE A 81 13.79 -3.84 -20.63
C ILE A 81 13.08 -3.42 -21.92
N ARG A 82 12.68 -2.15 -22.04
CA ARG A 82 11.99 -1.59 -23.21
C ARG A 82 12.94 -1.22 -24.36
N ARG A 83 14.25 -1.23 -24.13
CA ARG A 83 15.27 -0.94 -25.16
C ARG A 83 15.81 -2.19 -25.85
N LYS A 84 15.34 -3.38 -25.44
CA LYS A 84 15.64 -4.63 -26.14
C LYS A 84 14.60 -4.82 -27.24
N SER A 85 14.92 -4.37 -28.45
CA SER A 85 14.23 -4.70 -29.69
C SER A 85 15.26 -4.83 -30.80
#